data_AF-A0A7Y0S0F0-F1
#
_entry.id   AF-A0A7Y0S0F0-F1
#
_cell.length_a   1.000
_cell.length_b   1.000
_cell.length_c   1.000
_cell.angle_alpha   90.00
_cell.angle_beta   90.00
_cell.angle_gamma   90.00
#
_symmetry.space_group_name_H-M   'P 1'
#
loop_
_entity.id
_entity.type
_entity.pdbx_description
1 polymer ?
#
loop_
_entity_poly.entity_id
_entity_poly.type
_entity_poly.pdbx_seq_one_letter_code
_entity_poly.pdbx_strand_id
1 'polypeptide(L)' 'QAKMVTINIDGGKKQKVRPGDILGCLTGKNGIPGSQVGKIHLFPVRAYVAVEKSVAKKALQTISNGKMKGRQFRARILK' A
#
# COMPACT_ATOMS: atom_id res chain seq x y z
N GLN A 1 -14.42 11.51 -13.33
CA GLN A 1 -13.00 11.50 -12.89
C GLN A 1 -12.78 10.33 -11.94
N ALA A 2 -11.78 9.48 -12.15
CA ALA A 2 -11.60 8.26 -11.36
C ALA A 2 -11.33 8.59 -9.88
N LYS A 3 -12.15 8.04 -8.97
CA LYS A 3 -12.02 8.26 -7.51
C LYS A 3 -10.87 7.46 -6.89
N MET A 4 -10.39 6.42 -7.57
CA MET A 4 -9.32 5.55 -7.07
C MET A 4 -8.03 5.72 -7.86
N VAL A 5 -6.92 5.62 -7.16
CA VAL A 5 -5.55 5.59 -7.70
C VAL A 5 -4.89 4.28 -7.29
N THR A 6 -3.91 3.83 -8.07
CA THR A 6 -3.18 2.60 -7.76
C THR A 6 -1.84 2.96 -7.15
N ILE A 7 -1.53 2.37 -6.01
CA ILE A 7 -0.21 2.48 -5.39
C ILE A 7 0.56 1.20 -5.73
N ASN A 8 1.72 1.36 -6.35
CA ASN A 8 2.70 0.30 -6.42
C ASN A 8 3.54 0.32 -5.15
N ILE A 9 3.92 -0.86 -4.69
CA ILE A 9 4.82 -1.08 -3.56
C ILE A 9 5.89 -2.05 -4.08
N ASP A 10 7.16 -1.77 -3.81
CA ASP A 10 8.28 -2.66 -4.15
C ASP A 10 8.40 -3.85 -3.16
N GLY A 11 7.22 -4.37 -2.79
CA GLY A 11 6.94 -5.31 -1.71
C GLY A 11 6.15 -6.50 -2.23
N GLY A 12 6.78 -7.65 -2.48
CA GLY A 12 6.15 -8.81 -3.11
C GLY A 12 6.24 -10.12 -2.31
N LYS A 13 5.72 -11.20 -2.90
CA LYS A 13 5.75 -12.55 -2.32
C LYS A 13 7.17 -13.00 -1.97
N LYS A 14 8.19 -12.58 -2.74
CA LYS A 14 9.61 -12.89 -2.51
C LYS A 14 10.15 -12.25 -1.22
N GLN A 15 9.60 -11.14 -0.79
CA GLN A 15 9.90 -10.50 0.50
C GLN A 15 9.00 -11.02 1.63
N LYS A 16 8.27 -12.12 1.39
CA LYS A 16 7.30 -12.73 2.31
C LYS A 16 6.22 -11.74 2.75
N VAL A 17 5.80 -10.85 1.85
CA VAL A 17 4.72 -9.89 2.07
C VAL A 17 3.40 -10.56 1.73
N ARG A 18 2.44 -10.55 2.66
CA ARG A 18 1.07 -11.00 2.39
C ARG A 18 0.16 -9.79 2.13
N PRO A 19 -0.97 -9.97 1.42
CA PRO A 19 -1.97 -8.90 1.28
C PRO A 19 -2.43 -8.33 2.62
N GLY A 20 -2.55 -9.19 3.65
CA GLY A 20 -2.87 -8.80 5.01
C GLY A 20 -1.79 -7.97 5.69
N ASP A 21 -0.51 -8.19 5.41
CA ASP A 21 0.59 -7.34 5.92
C ASP A 21 0.55 -5.96 5.26
N ILE A 22 0.20 -5.92 3.96
CA ILE A 22 0.06 -4.67 3.21
C ILE A 22 -1.09 -3.86 3.76
N LEU A 23 -2.23 -4.50 3.95
CA LEU A 23 -3.40 -3.91 4.56
C LEU A 23 -3.09 -3.45 5.98
N GLY A 24 -2.47 -4.29 6.82
CA GLY A 24 -2.12 -3.96 8.20
C GLY A 24 -1.13 -2.79 8.35
N CYS A 25 -0.20 -2.61 7.41
CA CYS A 25 0.69 -1.44 7.41
C CYS A 25 -0.04 -0.18 6.93
N LEU A 26 -0.93 -0.33 5.93
CA LEU A 26 -1.75 0.76 5.40
C LEU A 26 -2.82 1.23 6.39
N THR A 27 -3.39 0.32 7.18
CA THR A 27 -4.42 0.56 8.20
C THR A 27 -3.82 0.66 9.62
N GLY A 28 -2.49 0.66 9.74
CA GLY A 28 -1.76 0.67 11.01
C GLY A 28 -1.76 2.03 11.72
N LYS A 29 -0.74 2.31 12.55
CA LYS A 29 -0.61 3.59 13.29
C LYS A 29 -0.68 4.79 12.33
N ASN A 30 -1.78 5.55 12.39
CA ASN A 30 -2.15 6.66 11.48
C ASN A 30 -2.42 6.25 10.02
N GLY A 31 -2.94 5.05 9.83
CA GLY A 31 -3.31 4.50 8.54
C GLY A 31 -4.66 4.97 7.99
N ILE A 32 -4.94 4.54 6.77
CA ILE A 32 -6.19 4.77 6.04
C ILE A 32 -7.26 3.79 6.56
N PRO A 33 -8.55 4.14 6.58
CA PRO A 33 -9.60 3.14 6.78
C PRO A 33 -9.58 2.08 5.67
N GLY A 34 -9.73 0.81 6.05
CA GLY A 34 -9.78 -0.32 5.11
C GLY A 34 -10.88 -0.18 4.05
N SER A 35 -11.94 0.59 4.32
CA SER A 35 -13.01 0.91 3.37
C SER A 35 -12.54 1.72 2.16
N GLN A 36 -11.43 2.45 2.28
CA GLN A 36 -10.83 3.22 1.18
C GLN A 36 -9.71 2.45 0.46
N VAL A 37 -9.46 1.21 0.87
CA VAL A 37 -8.56 0.27 0.22
C VAL A 37 -9.40 -0.68 -0.63
N GLY A 38 -9.16 -0.67 -1.94
CA GLY A 38 -9.81 -1.55 -2.89
C GLY A 38 -9.03 -2.85 -3.10
N LYS A 39 -8.99 -3.31 -4.35
CA LYS A 39 -8.28 -4.54 -4.72
C LYS A 39 -6.78 -4.45 -4.41
N ILE A 40 -6.27 -5.52 -3.81
CA ILE A 40 -4.85 -5.75 -3.55
C ILE A 40 -4.38 -6.86 -4.49
N HIS A 41 -3.39 -6.56 -5.32
CA HIS A 41 -2.72 -7.51 -6.21
C HIS A 41 -1.28 -7.72 -5.75
N LEU A 42 -0.93 -8.96 -5.43
CA LEU A 42 0.42 -9.31 -5.00
C LEU A 42 1.18 -9.97 -6.17
N PHE A 43 2.32 -9.39 -6.53
CA PHE A 43 3.26 -9.97 -7.50
C PHE A 43 4.50 -10.52 -6.76
N PRO A 44 5.38 -11.27 -7.46
CA PRO A 44 6.57 -11.85 -6.84
C PRO A 44 7.50 -10.79 -6.25
N VAL A 45 7.68 -9.67 -6.94
CA VAL A 45 8.61 -8.59 -6.58
C VAL A 45 7.92 -7.28 -6.18
N ARG A 46 6.63 -7.13 -6.49
CA ARG A 46 5.87 -5.89 -6.27
C ARG A 46 4.48 -6.21 -5.75
N ALA A 47 3.77 -5.20 -5.24
CA ALA A 47 2.35 -5.27 -4.97
C ALA A 47 1.67 -4.01 -5.49
N TYR A 48 0.39 -4.14 -5.81
CA TYR A 48 -0.46 -3.06 -6.26
C TYR A 48 -1.69 -3.00 -5.36
N VAL A 49 -2.03 -1.79 -4.93
CA VAL A 49 -3.19 -1.55 -4.08
C VAL A 49 -3.99 -0.42 -4.69
N ALA A 50 -5.27 -0.64 -4.94
CA ALA A 50 -6.18 0.45 -5.27
C ALA A 50 -6.55 1.20 -3.98
N VAL A 51 -6.40 2.52 -3.97
CA VAL A 51 -6.83 3.37 -2.84
C VAL A 51 -7.58 4.60 -3.36
N GLU A 52 -8.41 5.20 -2.52
CA GLU A 52 -9.07 6.46 -2.89
C GLU A 52 -8.06 7.62 -3.03
N LYS A 53 -8.27 8.50 -4.01
CA LYS A 53 -7.40 9.65 -4.30
C LYS A 53 -7.25 10.60 -3.10
N SER A 54 -8.30 10.74 -2.29
CA SER A 54 -8.34 11.57 -1.07
C SER A 54 -7.31 11.13 -0.03
N VAL A 55 -7.04 9.82 0.05
CA VAL A 55 -6.12 9.22 1.02
C VAL A 55 -4.81 8.74 0.42
N ALA A 56 -4.65 8.82 -0.90
CA ALA A 56 -3.43 8.41 -1.60
C ALA A 56 -2.16 9.06 -1.05
N LYS A 57 -2.22 10.35 -0.68
CA LYS A 57 -1.07 11.06 -0.07
C LYS A 57 -0.72 10.50 1.31
N LYS A 58 -1.74 10.23 2.15
CA LYS A 58 -1.55 9.60 3.46
C LYS A 58 -0.99 8.19 3.31
N ALA A 59 -1.56 7.40 2.40
CA ALA A 59 -1.10 6.07 2.04
C ALA A 59 0.39 6.02 1.71
N LEU A 60 0.82 6.93 0.84
CA LEU A 60 2.21 6.99 0.38
C LEU A 60 3.15 7.38 1.52
N GLN A 61 2.76 8.34 2.36
CA GLN A 61 3.55 8.68 3.55
C GLN A 61 3.61 7.54 4.56
N THR A 62 2.48 6.88 4.84
CA THR A 62 2.41 5.77 5.80
C THR A 62 3.22 4.57 5.30
N ILE A 63 3.22 4.25 4.00
CA ILE A 63 4.07 3.16 3.47
C ILE A 63 5.54 3.58 3.41
N SER A 64 5.84 4.82 3.01
CA SER A 64 7.22 5.30 2.89
C SER A 64 7.89 5.44 4.26
N ASN A 65 7.15 5.84 5.30
CA ASN A 65 7.65 5.91 6.68
C ASN A 65 7.44 4.60 7.45
N GLY A 66 6.47 3.79 7.02
CA GLY A 66 6.12 2.52 7.64
C GLY A 66 7.16 1.47 7.36
N LYS A 67 7.71 0.90 8.43
CA LYS A 67 8.53 -0.30 8.34
C LYS A 67 7.61 -1.50 8.19
N MET A 68 7.45 -2.02 6.98
CA MET A 68 6.93 -3.38 6.81
C MET A 68 8.05 -4.34 7.20
N LYS A 69 7.85 -5.14 8.25
CA LYS A 69 8.80 -6.19 8.64
C LYS A 69 10.26 -5.69 8.84
N GLY A 70 10.40 -4.49 9.40
CA GLY A 70 11.71 -3.88 9.67
C GLY A 70 12.43 -3.27 8.45
N ARG A 71 11.85 -3.31 7.24
CA ARG A 71 12.39 -2.68 6.03
C ARG A 71 11.47 -1.56 5.54
N GLN A 72 12.06 -0.49 5.05
CA GLN A 72 11.31 0.53 4.31
C GLN A 72 11.03 0.01 2.91
N PHE A 73 9.76 0.02 2.53
CA PHE A 73 9.34 -0.31 1.17
C PHE A 73 9.03 0.97 0.43
N ARG A 74 9.59 1.09 -0.78
CA ARG A 74 9.24 2.22 -1.65
C ARG A 74 7.85 2.00 -2.21
N ALA A 75 6.98 2.97 -2.01
CA ALA A 75 5.68 3.04 -2.66
C ALA A 75 5.64 4.22 -3.65
N ARG A 76 5.01 4.01 -4.81
CA ARG A 76 4.74 5.09 -5.77
C ARG A 76 3.28 5.05 -6.18
N ILE A 77 2.66 6.22 -6.23
CA ILE A 77 1.33 6.36 -6.84
C ILE A 77 1.50 6.29 -8.36
N LEU A 78 0.80 5.34 -8.97
CA LEU A 78 0.52 5.29 -10.39
C LEU A 78 -0.78 6.05 -10.62
N LYS A 79 -0.71 7.09 -11.46
CA LYS A 79 -1.79 8.04 -11.69
C LYS A 79 -2.46 7.78 -13.03
#